data_AF-A0A6A5T1Z3-F1
#
_entry.id   AF-A0A6A5T1Z3-F1
#
_cell.length_a   1.000
_cell.length_b   1.000
_cell.length_c   1.000
_cell.angle_alpha   90.00
_cell.angle_beta   90.00
_cell.angle_gamma   90.00
#
_symmetry.space_group_name_H-M   'P 1'
#
loop_
_entity.id
_entity.type
_entity.pdbx_description
1 polymer ?
#
loop_
_entity_poly.entity_id
_entity_poly.type
_entity_poly.pdbx_seq_one_letter_code
_entity_poly.pdbx_strand_id
1 'polypeptide(L)'
;MKYFESLLLPFLFSTLAFADYADDALAAIHTLQDKWYNFDTGLWDDLWWQSGNMIETIARFGLKDPAFKPTAMNIISNTYAKSGNKHSAIAWRNDFYDDMGWWAMGWIASYDLTGNAVYLNTAKELFHEMAGGWNTPCNGGLWWDKEHTNIAAISNELFLSVGAHLANRVSPPERDEYLNWAQMEWDWFWNSGIINAESGLVNDGIDQVTCQNDGKTTFTYNQGVILAGLSELARAKSDGGLIGHAYDIANTVLNKLTDKGILTEPVAGPLDIVSSQFKGAFVRGLSTLNENEPQQSFTDFLKKNAGAVSSEPKVDGGVIPDKWQGGSGNSNPASHAAGIDVLVAAV
;
A
#
# COMPACT_ATOMS: atom_id res chain seq x y z
N MET A 1 -8.82 43.78 58.24
CA MET A 1 -7.82 43.19 57.33
C MET A 1 -8.27 41.76 57.02
N LYS A 2 -9.05 41.58 55.94
CA LYS A 2 -9.60 40.28 55.52
C LYS A 2 -8.69 39.75 54.43
N TYR A 3 -8.05 38.60 54.65
CA TYR A 3 -7.28 37.90 53.63
C TYR A 3 -8.24 37.06 52.77
N PHE A 4 -8.24 37.32 51.46
CA PHE A 4 -8.87 36.46 50.47
C PHE A 4 -7.82 35.41 50.06
N GLU A 5 -8.06 34.13 50.37
CA GLU A 5 -7.32 33.03 49.78
C GLU A 5 -7.86 32.79 48.37
N SER A 6 -7.01 32.97 47.37
CA SER A 6 -7.30 32.66 45.98
C SER A 6 -7.09 31.17 45.74
N LEU A 7 -8.16 30.42 45.49
CA LEU A 7 -8.09 29.04 45.03
C LEU A 7 -7.65 29.03 43.55
N LEU A 8 -6.40 28.68 43.30
CA LEU A 8 -5.93 28.29 41.97
C LEU A 8 -6.30 26.82 41.74
N LEU A 9 -7.34 26.58 40.93
CA LEU A 9 -7.59 25.24 40.37
C LEU A 9 -6.46 24.91 39.38
N PRO A 10 -5.82 23.73 39.49
CA PRO A 10 -4.95 23.25 38.43
C PRO A 10 -5.83 22.79 37.26
N PHE A 11 -5.77 23.51 36.15
CA PHE A 11 -6.19 22.98 34.87
C PHE A 11 -5.28 21.80 34.53
N LEU A 12 -5.77 20.59 34.76
CA LEU A 12 -5.22 19.38 34.15
C LEU A 12 -5.47 19.50 32.64
N PHE A 13 -4.49 20.06 31.92
CA PHE A 13 -4.35 19.78 30.50
C PHE A 13 -4.03 18.29 30.38
N SER A 14 -5.05 17.48 30.13
CA SER A 14 -4.86 16.17 29.55
C SER A 14 -4.37 16.40 28.12
N THR A 15 -3.06 16.49 27.95
CA THR A 15 -2.47 16.15 26.66
C THR A 15 -2.86 14.69 26.44
N LEU A 16 -3.82 14.42 25.56
CA LEU A 16 -4.00 13.10 24.98
C LEU A 16 -2.62 12.73 24.43
N ALA A 17 -1.90 11.88 25.15
CA ALA A 17 -0.77 11.19 24.56
C ALA A 17 -1.36 10.49 23.35
N PHE A 18 -1.00 10.93 22.14
CA PHE A 18 -1.33 10.17 20.95
C PHE A 18 -0.79 8.77 21.18
N ALA A 19 -1.65 7.75 21.04
CA ALA A 19 -1.20 6.37 21.09
C ALA A 19 -0.12 6.18 20.04
N ASP A 20 1.05 5.70 20.48
CA ASP A 20 2.08 5.16 19.61
C ASP A 20 1.67 3.72 19.30
N TYR A 21 1.47 3.41 18.01
CA TYR A 21 0.99 2.11 17.55
C TYR A 21 2.14 1.14 17.25
N ALA A 22 3.40 1.49 17.58
CA ALA A 22 4.55 0.62 17.33
C ALA A 22 4.46 -0.72 18.07
N ASP A 23 4.03 -0.71 19.35
CA ASP A 23 3.85 -1.93 20.14
C ASP A 23 2.73 -2.82 19.57
N ASP A 24 1.62 -2.22 19.13
CA ASP A 24 0.51 -2.93 18.48
C ASP A 24 0.95 -3.54 17.14
N ALA A 25 1.70 -2.78 16.34
CA ALA A 25 2.27 -3.25 15.08
C ALA A 25 3.23 -4.43 15.32
N LEU A 26 4.12 -4.33 16.30
CA LEU A 26 5.07 -5.39 16.64
C LEU A 26 4.35 -6.67 17.09
N ALA A 27 3.35 -6.55 17.97
CA ALA A 27 2.55 -7.68 18.44
C ALA A 27 1.77 -8.35 17.30
N ALA A 28 1.20 -7.56 16.39
CA ALA A 28 0.53 -8.07 15.20
C ALA A 28 1.52 -8.74 14.24
N ILE A 29 2.71 -8.19 14.01
CA ILE A 29 3.74 -8.82 13.18
C ILE A 29 4.17 -10.17 13.78
N HIS A 30 4.35 -10.28 15.10
CA HIS A 30 4.61 -11.57 15.74
C HIS A 30 3.50 -12.58 15.48
N THR A 31 2.23 -12.16 15.60
CA THR A 31 1.07 -13.00 15.29
C THR A 31 1.07 -13.45 13.82
N LEU A 32 1.42 -12.55 12.88
CA LEU A 32 1.58 -12.86 11.46
C LEU A 32 2.66 -13.93 11.23
N GLN A 33 3.83 -13.78 11.89
CA GLN A 33 4.93 -14.73 11.77
C GLN A 33 4.55 -16.10 12.35
N ASP A 34 4.03 -16.13 13.58
CA ASP A 34 3.76 -17.37 14.32
C ASP A 34 2.69 -18.23 13.65
N LYS A 35 1.69 -17.61 13.02
CA LYS A 35 0.54 -18.33 12.44
C LYS A 35 0.79 -18.79 11.01
N TRP A 36 1.46 -17.98 10.19
CA TRP A 36 1.44 -18.20 8.74
C TRP A 36 2.81 -18.21 8.07
N TYR A 37 3.86 -17.69 8.70
CA TYR A 37 5.16 -17.66 8.04
C TYR A 37 5.78 -19.06 7.96
N ASN A 38 6.01 -19.53 6.75
CA ASN A 38 6.71 -20.78 6.51
C ASN A 38 8.17 -20.49 6.15
N PHE A 39 9.10 -20.87 7.01
CA PHE A 39 10.53 -20.62 6.82
C PHE A 39 11.10 -21.30 5.56
N ASP A 40 10.58 -22.48 5.18
CA ASP A 40 11.06 -23.26 4.03
C ASP A 40 10.63 -22.66 2.68
N THR A 41 9.48 -21.99 2.65
CA THR A 41 8.97 -21.30 1.44
C THR A 41 9.26 -19.81 1.44
N GLY A 42 9.47 -19.21 2.61
CA GLY A 42 9.60 -17.77 2.81
C GLY A 42 8.29 -17.00 2.63
N LEU A 43 7.15 -17.68 2.62
CA LEU A 43 5.83 -17.11 2.36
C LEU A 43 4.92 -17.20 3.58
N TRP A 44 3.93 -16.30 3.65
CA TRP A 44 2.84 -16.40 4.61
C TRP A 44 1.67 -17.15 3.99
N ASP A 45 1.27 -18.28 4.61
CA ASP A 45 0.13 -19.12 4.19
C ASP A 45 0.20 -19.60 2.73
N ASP A 46 1.42 -19.73 2.18
CA ASP A 46 1.68 -20.03 0.76
C ASP A 46 1.03 -19.02 -0.22
N LEU A 47 0.75 -17.79 0.25
CA LEU A 47 0.18 -16.71 -0.54
C LEU A 47 1.29 -15.88 -1.19
N TRP A 48 1.49 -16.04 -2.49
CA TRP A 48 2.67 -15.51 -3.16
C TRP A 48 2.70 -13.98 -3.29
N TRP A 49 1.82 -13.37 -4.09
CA TRP A 49 1.85 -11.92 -4.31
C TRP A 49 1.46 -11.13 -3.05
N GLN A 50 0.60 -11.70 -2.19
CA GLN A 50 0.25 -11.11 -0.90
C GLN A 50 1.47 -11.05 0.02
N SER A 51 2.39 -12.02 -0.06
CA SER A 51 3.65 -11.96 0.67
C SER A 51 4.53 -10.78 0.24
N GLY A 52 4.44 -10.32 -1.02
CA GLY A 52 5.09 -9.09 -1.48
C GLY A 52 4.61 -7.85 -0.73
N ASN A 53 3.29 -7.76 -0.49
CA ASN A 53 2.69 -6.70 0.32
C ASN A 53 3.18 -6.76 1.78
N MET A 54 3.20 -7.96 2.38
CA MET A 54 3.67 -8.15 3.76
C MET A 54 5.16 -7.80 3.93
N ILE A 55 5.99 -8.08 2.92
CA ILE A 55 7.40 -7.66 2.89
C ILE A 55 7.53 -6.15 2.87
N GLU A 56 6.71 -5.44 2.07
CA GLU A 56 6.69 -3.98 2.07
C GLU A 56 6.41 -3.43 3.48
N THR A 57 5.38 -3.93 4.14
CA THR A 57 4.98 -3.53 5.50
C THR A 57 6.09 -3.79 6.52
N ILE A 58 6.71 -4.98 6.49
CA ILE A 58 7.79 -5.37 7.39
C ILE A 58 9.02 -4.47 7.20
N ALA A 59 9.36 -4.16 5.95
CA ALA A 59 10.47 -3.26 5.63
C ALA A 59 10.21 -1.84 6.13
N ARG A 60 9.00 -1.31 5.91
CA ARG A 60 8.56 0.02 6.38
C ARG A 60 8.57 0.10 7.91
N PHE A 61 8.10 -0.93 8.62
CA PHE A 61 8.16 -0.93 10.08
C PHE A 61 9.60 -1.02 10.59
N GLY A 62 10.45 -1.85 9.99
CA GLY A 62 11.88 -1.91 10.34
C GLY A 62 12.64 -0.60 10.11
N LEU A 63 12.15 0.29 9.25
CA LEU A 63 12.70 1.64 9.08
C LEU A 63 12.33 2.57 10.25
N LYS A 64 11.14 2.39 10.81
CA LYS A 64 10.60 3.20 11.91
C LYS A 64 11.06 2.69 13.29
N ASP A 65 11.29 1.39 13.44
CA ASP A 65 11.69 0.75 14.69
C ASP A 65 13.12 0.15 14.62
N PRO A 66 14.12 0.81 15.23
CA PRO A 66 15.50 0.32 15.27
C PRO A 66 15.69 -1.02 15.99
N ALA A 67 14.83 -1.36 16.95
CA ALA A 67 14.90 -2.63 17.68
C ALA A 67 14.33 -3.78 16.84
N PHE A 68 13.29 -3.52 16.04
CA PHE A 68 12.72 -4.50 15.11
C PHE A 68 13.55 -4.66 13.82
N LYS A 69 14.30 -3.64 13.41
CA LYS A 69 15.11 -3.64 12.17
C LYS A 69 15.89 -4.94 11.90
N PRO A 70 16.66 -5.53 12.84
CA PRO A 70 17.37 -6.79 12.59
C PRO A 70 16.43 -7.96 12.26
N THR A 71 15.26 -8.03 12.91
CA THR A 71 14.24 -9.06 12.65
C THR A 71 13.65 -8.87 11.26
N ALA A 72 13.30 -7.64 10.88
CA ALA A 72 12.83 -7.33 9.53
C ALA A 72 13.83 -7.78 8.46
N MET A 73 15.12 -7.47 8.64
CA MET A 73 16.18 -7.88 7.72
C MET A 73 16.30 -9.40 7.58
N ASN A 74 16.16 -10.14 8.69
CA ASN A 74 16.19 -11.61 8.66
C ASN A 74 15.02 -12.18 7.87
N ILE A 75 13.79 -11.70 8.12
CA ILE A 75 12.59 -12.12 7.39
C ILE A 75 12.75 -11.84 5.88
N ILE A 76 13.12 -10.61 5.52
CA ILE A 76 13.32 -10.17 4.14
C ILE A 76 14.37 -11.05 3.44
N SER A 77 15.50 -11.31 4.09
CA SER A 77 16.57 -12.14 3.52
C SER A 77 16.12 -13.59 3.28
N ASN A 78 15.34 -14.16 4.20
CA ASN A 78 14.82 -15.52 4.05
C ASN A 78 13.77 -15.60 2.95
N THR A 79 12.81 -14.68 2.92
CA THR A 79 11.80 -14.61 1.85
C THR A 79 12.45 -14.45 0.48
N TYR A 80 13.43 -13.55 0.35
CA TYR A 80 14.17 -13.38 -0.89
C TYR A 80 14.89 -14.67 -1.33
N ALA A 81 15.47 -15.41 -0.39
CA ALA A 81 16.18 -16.65 -0.69
C ALA A 81 15.27 -17.83 -1.10
N LYS A 82 13.98 -17.81 -0.72
CA LYS A 82 13.10 -18.99 -0.80
C LYS A 82 11.92 -18.85 -1.75
N SER A 83 11.43 -17.63 -1.97
CA SER A 83 10.10 -17.42 -2.56
C SER A 83 10.09 -17.08 -4.06
N GLY A 84 11.23 -16.66 -4.62
CA GLY A 84 11.29 -16.14 -5.99
C GLY A 84 10.99 -17.14 -7.11
N ASN A 85 10.94 -18.44 -6.80
CA ASN A 85 10.63 -19.51 -7.76
C ASN A 85 9.43 -20.38 -7.31
N LYS A 86 8.49 -19.80 -6.57
CA LYS A 86 7.28 -20.47 -6.08
C LYS A 86 6.10 -20.20 -7.01
N HIS A 87 5.06 -21.05 -6.94
CA HIS A 87 3.81 -20.90 -7.71
C HIS A 87 4.03 -20.57 -9.20
N SER A 88 4.84 -21.37 -9.90
CA SER A 88 5.25 -21.17 -11.31
C SER A 88 6.08 -19.92 -11.63
N ALA A 89 6.34 -19.04 -10.66
CA ALA A 89 7.23 -17.92 -10.88
C ALA A 89 8.67 -18.38 -11.14
N ILE A 90 9.40 -17.62 -11.95
CA ILE A 90 10.83 -17.80 -12.18
C ILE A 90 11.52 -16.46 -11.93
N ALA A 91 12.34 -16.42 -10.87
CA ALA A 91 13.02 -15.21 -10.41
C ALA A 91 12.06 -14.01 -10.32
N TRP A 92 10.98 -14.19 -9.55
CA TRP A 92 9.95 -13.19 -9.25
C TRP A 92 9.02 -12.81 -10.42
N ARG A 93 9.21 -13.40 -11.61
CA ARG A 93 8.35 -13.18 -12.77
C ARG A 93 7.36 -14.33 -12.92
N ASN A 94 6.09 -14.00 -13.12
CA ASN A 94 5.06 -14.94 -13.53
C ASN A 94 4.30 -14.37 -14.75
N ASP A 95 3.04 -14.77 -14.93
CA ASP A 95 2.20 -14.32 -16.04
C ASP A 95 1.39 -13.05 -15.72
N PHE A 96 1.46 -12.54 -14.50
CA PHE A 96 0.66 -11.41 -14.01
C PHE A 96 1.55 -10.19 -13.70
N TYR A 97 1.27 -9.06 -14.34
CA TYR A 97 2.12 -7.87 -14.21
C TYR A 97 1.90 -7.13 -12.87
N ASP A 98 0.70 -7.20 -12.30
CA ASP A 98 0.42 -6.70 -10.96
C ASP A 98 1.16 -7.51 -9.88
N ASP A 99 1.22 -8.84 -9.98
CA ASP A 99 2.02 -9.67 -9.06
C ASP A 99 3.50 -9.23 -9.04
N MET A 100 4.06 -8.94 -10.22
CA MET A 100 5.42 -8.39 -10.35
C MET A 100 5.54 -7.01 -9.71
N GLY A 101 4.53 -6.16 -9.87
CA GLY A 101 4.45 -4.85 -9.24
C GLY A 101 4.44 -4.93 -7.71
N TRP A 102 3.66 -5.85 -7.13
CA TRP A 102 3.61 -6.06 -5.68
C TRP A 102 4.97 -6.48 -5.11
N TRP A 103 5.67 -7.40 -5.78
CA TRP A 103 7.02 -7.78 -5.38
C TRP A 103 8.03 -6.65 -5.57
N ALA A 104 7.95 -5.89 -6.66
CA ALA A 104 8.83 -4.75 -6.90
C ALA A 104 8.71 -3.70 -5.79
N MET A 105 7.49 -3.37 -5.35
CA MET A 105 7.26 -2.45 -4.22
C MET A 105 7.87 -2.99 -2.91
N GLY A 106 7.67 -4.28 -2.62
CA GLY A 106 8.29 -4.93 -1.46
C GLY A 106 9.82 -4.87 -1.50
N TRP A 107 10.44 -5.05 -2.67
CA TRP A 107 11.89 -4.97 -2.84
C TRP A 107 12.44 -3.54 -2.80
N ILE A 108 11.69 -2.56 -3.27
CA ILE A 108 12.03 -1.14 -3.11
C ILE A 108 12.07 -0.78 -1.63
N ALA A 109 11.03 -1.13 -0.87
CA ALA A 109 11.01 -0.90 0.58
C ALA A 109 12.14 -1.65 1.31
N SER A 110 12.45 -2.88 0.88
CA SER A 110 13.57 -3.67 1.39
C SER A 110 14.92 -3.02 1.12
N TYR A 111 15.10 -2.40 -0.05
CA TYR A 111 16.29 -1.60 -0.36
C TYR A 111 16.38 -0.39 0.57
N ASP A 112 15.30 0.35 0.79
CA ASP A 112 15.28 1.51 1.66
C ASP A 112 15.69 1.15 3.10
N LEU A 113 15.25 0.00 3.60
CA LEU A 113 15.63 -0.50 4.93
C LEU A 113 17.12 -0.88 5.03
N THR A 114 17.63 -1.58 4.02
CA THR A 114 18.88 -2.34 4.11
C THR A 114 20.07 -1.70 3.40
N GLY A 115 19.83 -0.85 2.40
CA GLY A 115 20.83 -0.38 1.45
C GLY A 115 21.38 -1.48 0.53
N ASN A 116 20.83 -2.70 0.55
CA ASN A 116 21.34 -3.81 -0.26
C ASN A 116 20.79 -3.73 -1.69
N ALA A 117 21.68 -3.45 -2.64
CA ALA A 117 21.35 -3.27 -4.05
C ALA A 117 20.68 -4.49 -4.72
N VAL A 118 20.78 -5.70 -4.14
CA VAL A 118 20.09 -6.87 -4.70
C VAL A 118 18.58 -6.68 -4.79
N TYR A 119 17.98 -6.01 -3.80
CA TYR A 119 16.54 -5.77 -3.77
C TYR A 119 16.15 -4.72 -4.83
N LEU A 120 16.89 -3.61 -4.89
CA LEU A 120 16.65 -2.58 -5.90
C LEU A 120 16.83 -3.12 -7.32
N ASN A 121 17.89 -3.91 -7.58
CA ASN A 121 18.11 -4.53 -8.88
C ASN A 121 16.99 -5.50 -9.26
N THR A 122 16.45 -6.25 -8.30
CA THR A 122 15.29 -7.11 -8.54
C THR A 122 14.06 -6.30 -8.93
N ALA A 123 13.78 -5.19 -8.25
CA ALA A 123 12.67 -4.31 -8.60
C ALA A 123 12.84 -3.70 -10.00
N LYS A 124 14.07 -3.34 -10.39
CA LYS A 124 14.38 -2.86 -11.74
C LYS A 124 14.11 -3.93 -12.80
N GLU A 125 14.54 -5.17 -12.57
CA GLU A 125 14.26 -6.29 -13.49
C GLU A 125 12.75 -6.52 -13.66
N LEU A 126 11.99 -6.50 -12.56
CA LEU A 126 10.53 -6.63 -12.61
C LEU A 126 9.88 -5.47 -13.36
N PHE A 127 10.33 -4.23 -13.14
CA PHE A 127 9.84 -3.07 -13.87
C PHE A 127 10.08 -3.20 -15.39
N HIS A 128 11.25 -3.66 -15.81
CA HIS A 128 11.54 -3.86 -17.23
C HIS A 128 10.66 -4.96 -17.85
N GLU A 129 10.33 -6.01 -17.10
CA GLU A 129 9.36 -7.03 -17.54
C GLU A 129 7.95 -6.42 -17.67
N MET A 130 7.50 -5.63 -16.69
CA MET A 130 6.22 -4.92 -16.72
C MET A 130 6.13 -3.96 -17.91
N ALA A 131 7.17 -3.19 -18.19
CA ALA A 131 7.21 -2.27 -19.32
C ALA A 131 6.96 -2.98 -20.67
N GLY A 132 7.29 -4.28 -20.78
CA GLY A 132 7.00 -5.10 -21.96
C GLY A 132 5.51 -5.33 -22.23
N GLY A 133 4.66 -5.24 -21.20
CA GLY A 133 3.21 -5.32 -21.32
C GLY A 133 2.50 -3.99 -21.59
N TRP A 134 3.25 -2.88 -21.67
CA TRP A 134 2.69 -1.55 -21.94
C TRP A 134 2.43 -1.35 -23.43
N ASN A 135 1.45 -2.06 -23.98
CA ASN A 135 1.17 -2.08 -25.41
C ASN A 135 -0.29 -2.46 -25.74
N THR A 136 -1.23 -2.04 -24.90
CA THR A 136 -2.65 -2.36 -25.12
C THR A 136 -3.20 -1.62 -26.36
N PRO A 137 -4.35 -2.06 -26.94
CA PRO A 137 -5.00 -1.36 -28.04
C PRO A 137 -5.52 0.04 -27.67
N CYS A 138 -5.48 0.43 -26.40
CA CYS A 138 -5.96 1.72 -25.91
C CYS A 138 -4.90 2.82 -25.89
N ASN A 139 -4.06 2.84 -26.94
CA ASN A 139 -2.98 3.79 -27.17
C ASN A 139 -1.97 3.88 -26.01
N GLY A 140 -1.69 2.75 -25.36
CA GLY A 140 -0.89 2.69 -24.14
C GLY A 140 -1.57 1.88 -23.05
N GLY A 141 -1.05 1.97 -21.83
CA GLY A 141 -1.50 1.17 -20.70
C GLY A 141 -0.89 -0.23 -20.70
N LEU A 142 -0.83 -0.78 -19.50
CA LEU A 142 -0.32 -2.10 -19.17
C LEU A 142 -1.46 -3.12 -19.14
N TRP A 143 -1.26 -4.25 -19.81
CA TRP A 143 -2.08 -5.45 -19.63
C TRP A 143 -2.01 -5.95 -18.19
N TRP A 144 -3.08 -6.60 -17.73
CA TRP A 144 -3.07 -7.27 -16.43
C TRP A 144 -2.13 -8.49 -16.44
N ASP A 145 -2.21 -9.29 -17.50
CA ASP A 145 -1.44 -10.51 -17.67
C ASP A 145 -0.79 -10.62 -19.06
N LYS A 146 0.08 -11.61 -19.23
CA LYS A 146 0.76 -11.92 -20.50
C LYS A 146 -0.18 -12.50 -21.57
N GLU A 147 -1.34 -12.99 -21.16
CA GLU A 147 -2.39 -13.47 -22.08
C GLU A 147 -3.24 -12.33 -22.65
N HIS A 148 -3.05 -11.10 -22.16
CA HIS A 148 -3.77 -9.89 -22.56
C HIS A 148 -5.29 -10.01 -22.32
N THR A 149 -5.68 -10.50 -21.15
CA THR A 149 -7.09 -10.76 -20.82
C THR A 149 -7.86 -9.52 -20.35
N ASN A 150 -7.17 -8.54 -19.76
CA ASN A 150 -7.79 -7.35 -19.18
C ASN A 150 -6.82 -6.15 -19.09
N ILE A 151 -7.35 -4.93 -19.12
CA ILE A 151 -6.61 -3.69 -18.80
C ILE A 151 -7.10 -3.20 -17.45
N ALA A 152 -6.48 -3.70 -16.38
CA ALA A 152 -6.85 -3.40 -15.00
C ALA A 152 -6.14 -2.14 -14.47
N ALA A 153 -6.81 -1.39 -13.59
CA ALA A 153 -6.24 -0.25 -12.90
C ALA A 153 -4.97 -0.64 -12.12
N ILE A 154 -5.03 -1.75 -11.40
CA ILE A 154 -3.97 -2.12 -10.47
C ILE A 154 -2.61 -2.34 -11.14
N SER A 155 -2.55 -2.98 -12.31
CA SER A 155 -1.29 -3.17 -13.04
C SER A 155 -0.69 -1.83 -13.46
N ASN A 156 -1.53 -0.92 -13.93
CA ASN A 156 -1.14 0.42 -14.37
C ASN A 156 -0.67 1.28 -13.19
N GLU A 157 -1.39 1.25 -12.06
CA GLU A 157 -1.00 1.96 -10.85
C GLU A 157 0.32 1.45 -10.26
N LEU A 158 0.52 0.13 -10.23
CA LEU A 158 1.77 -0.46 -9.77
C LEU A 158 2.92 -0.13 -10.72
N PHE A 159 2.69 -0.11 -12.04
CA PHE A 159 3.70 0.30 -13.01
C PHE A 159 4.14 1.75 -12.80
N LEU A 160 3.16 2.66 -12.65
CA LEU A 160 3.42 4.06 -12.30
C LEU A 160 4.23 4.15 -11.01
N SER A 161 3.75 3.48 -9.96
CA SER A 161 4.33 3.54 -8.63
C SER A 161 5.76 3.02 -8.59
N VAL A 162 6.01 1.83 -9.16
CA VAL A 162 7.35 1.24 -9.23
C VAL A 162 8.30 2.16 -10.01
N GLY A 163 7.88 2.70 -11.17
CA GLY A 163 8.71 3.63 -11.94
C GLY A 163 9.03 4.91 -11.16
N ALA A 164 8.04 5.53 -10.54
CA ALA A 164 8.21 6.74 -9.74
C ALA A 164 9.12 6.50 -8.51
N HIS A 165 8.97 5.36 -7.84
CA HIS A 165 9.82 4.96 -6.73
C HIS A 165 11.27 4.72 -7.17
N LEU A 166 11.48 4.01 -8.29
CA LEU A 166 12.81 3.75 -8.84
C LEU A 166 13.52 5.06 -9.24
N ALA A 167 12.81 6.00 -9.86
CA ALA A 167 13.35 7.32 -10.25
C ALA A 167 13.97 8.10 -9.07
N ASN A 168 13.46 7.92 -7.85
CA ASN A 168 14.01 8.56 -6.64
C ASN A 168 15.23 7.83 -6.04
N ARG A 169 15.57 6.63 -6.54
CA ARG A 169 16.55 5.72 -5.92
C ARG A 169 17.74 5.36 -6.83
N VAL A 170 17.76 5.88 -8.05
CA VAL A 170 18.86 5.70 -9.01
C VAL A 170 19.42 7.04 -9.48
N SER A 171 20.62 7.01 -10.04
CA SER A 171 21.25 8.18 -10.68
C SER A 171 20.91 8.28 -12.17
N PRO A 172 21.06 9.46 -12.79
CA PRO A 172 21.04 9.57 -14.25
C PRO A 172 22.11 8.65 -14.90
N PRO A 173 21.85 8.04 -16.06
CA PRO A 173 20.67 8.20 -16.93
C PRO A 173 19.45 7.34 -16.55
N GLU A 174 19.59 6.34 -15.67
CA GLU A 174 18.50 5.42 -15.30
C GLU A 174 17.32 6.16 -14.68
N ARG A 175 17.62 7.21 -13.90
CA ARG A 175 16.58 8.10 -13.34
C ARG A 175 15.65 8.66 -14.42
N ASP A 176 16.22 9.08 -15.56
CA ASP A 176 15.45 9.73 -16.61
C ASP A 176 14.57 8.73 -17.35
N GLU A 177 15.01 7.47 -17.49
CA GLU A 177 14.19 6.39 -18.02
C GLU A 177 12.94 6.15 -17.15
N TYR A 178 13.12 5.95 -15.85
CA TYR A 178 12.00 5.70 -14.95
C TYR A 178 11.04 6.89 -14.84
N LEU A 179 11.59 8.12 -14.84
CA LEU A 179 10.78 9.34 -14.88
C LEU A 179 9.92 9.42 -16.15
N ASN A 180 10.48 9.09 -17.30
CA ASN A 180 9.76 9.14 -18.57
C ASN A 180 8.63 8.11 -18.59
N TRP A 181 8.90 6.88 -18.13
CA TRP A 181 7.86 5.86 -18.03
C TRP A 181 6.76 6.23 -17.04
N ALA A 182 7.12 6.65 -15.83
CA ALA A 182 6.14 7.03 -14.81
C ALA A 182 5.28 8.22 -15.24
N GLN A 183 5.88 9.21 -15.93
CA GLN A 183 5.11 10.32 -16.49
C GLN A 183 4.18 9.86 -17.62
N MET A 184 4.69 9.03 -18.55
CA MET A 184 3.89 8.53 -19.65
C MET A 184 2.71 7.69 -19.15
N GLU A 185 2.94 6.86 -18.13
CA GLU A 185 1.90 6.09 -17.48
C GLU A 185 0.88 7.00 -16.81
N TRP A 186 1.30 8.02 -16.05
CA TRP A 186 0.37 8.98 -15.47
C TRP A 186 -0.47 9.71 -16.52
N ASP A 187 0.15 10.16 -17.60
CA ASP A 187 -0.54 10.84 -18.70
C ASP A 187 -1.58 9.91 -19.33
N TRP A 188 -1.26 8.63 -19.52
CA TRP A 188 -2.21 7.64 -20.01
C TRP A 188 -3.34 7.39 -18.99
N PHE A 189 -3.01 7.12 -17.73
CA PHE A 189 -3.95 6.81 -16.67
C PHE A 189 -4.97 7.94 -16.49
N TRP A 190 -4.50 9.19 -16.41
CA TRP A 190 -5.33 10.38 -16.28
C TRP A 190 -6.29 10.56 -17.47
N ASN A 191 -5.83 10.29 -18.69
CA ASN A 191 -6.63 10.49 -19.91
C ASN A 191 -7.49 9.28 -20.31
N SER A 192 -7.23 8.09 -19.74
CA SER A 192 -7.96 6.85 -20.03
C SER A 192 -9.43 6.88 -19.60
N GLY A 193 -9.77 7.78 -18.67
CA GLY A 193 -11.08 7.84 -18.04
C GLY A 193 -11.27 6.84 -16.89
N ILE A 194 -10.25 6.05 -16.52
CA ILE A 194 -10.31 5.07 -15.41
C ILE A 194 -10.62 5.72 -14.05
N ILE A 195 -10.19 6.98 -13.87
CA ILE A 195 -10.65 7.85 -12.80
C ILE A 195 -12.03 8.38 -13.22
N ASN A 196 -13.07 7.90 -12.58
CA ASN A 196 -14.43 8.26 -12.95
C ASN A 196 -14.76 9.69 -12.53
N ALA A 197 -15.04 10.53 -13.53
CA ALA A 197 -15.25 11.96 -13.34
C ALA A 197 -16.45 12.31 -12.45
N GLU A 198 -17.47 11.44 -12.35
CA GLU A 198 -18.65 11.68 -11.50
C GLU A 198 -18.35 11.34 -10.03
N SER A 199 -17.62 10.25 -9.80
CA SER A 199 -17.35 9.75 -8.46
C SER A 199 -16.05 10.29 -7.85
N GLY A 200 -15.07 10.67 -8.66
CA GLY A 200 -13.70 10.96 -8.23
C GLY A 200 -12.90 9.74 -7.78
N LEU A 201 -13.42 8.53 -8.00
CA LEU A 201 -12.79 7.26 -7.64
C LEU A 201 -12.29 6.53 -8.90
N VAL A 202 -11.29 5.69 -8.72
CA VAL A 202 -10.72 4.81 -9.74
C VAL A 202 -11.55 3.52 -9.81
N ASN A 203 -12.09 3.20 -10.99
CA ASN A 203 -12.76 1.93 -11.25
C ASN A 203 -11.74 0.79 -11.44
N ASP A 204 -12.21 -0.43 -11.69
CA ASP A 204 -11.35 -1.61 -11.76
C ASP A 204 -10.47 -1.66 -13.02
N GLY A 205 -10.89 -0.99 -14.10
CA GLY A 205 -10.20 -1.05 -15.37
C GLY A 205 -10.86 -0.24 -16.47
N ILE A 206 -10.38 -0.48 -17.68
CA ILE A 206 -11.04 -0.04 -18.92
C ILE A 206 -11.32 -1.26 -19.81
N ASP A 207 -12.36 -1.15 -20.64
CA ASP A 207 -12.66 -2.17 -21.64
C ASP A 207 -11.66 -2.14 -22.80
N GLN A 208 -11.03 -3.27 -23.10
CA GLN A 208 -9.96 -3.37 -24.09
C GLN A 208 -10.39 -3.16 -25.55
N VAL A 209 -11.69 -3.11 -25.83
CA VAL A 209 -12.23 -2.92 -27.19
C VAL A 209 -12.65 -1.47 -27.41
N THR A 210 -13.35 -0.91 -26.43
CA THR A 210 -13.92 0.45 -26.49
C THR A 210 -13.00 1.51 -25.87
N CYS A 211 -12.02 1.07 -25.08
CA CYS A 211 -11.12 1.92 -24.31
C CYS A 211 -11.85 2.92 -23.41
N GLN A 212 -13.01 2.50 -22.90
CA GLN A 212 -13.82 3.26 -21.95
C GLN A 212 -13.71 2.63 -20.57
N ASN A 213 -13.88 3.46 -19.53
CA ASN A 213 -14.00 3.01 -18.14
C ASN A 213 -15.06 1.89 -18.02
N ASP A 214 -14.71 0.83 -17.29
CA ASP A 214 -15.57 -0.34 -17.15
C ASP A 214 -16.73 -0.17 -16.16
N GLY A 215 -16.74 0.93 -15.40
CA GLY A 215 -17.74 1.26 -14.40
C GLY A 215 -17.81 0.29 -13.22
N LYS A 216 -16.80 -0.57 -13.06
CA LYS A 216 -16.81 -1.63 -12.04
C LYS A 216 -16.43 -1.12 -10.65
N THR A 217 -16.37 -2.01 -9.68
CA THR A 217 -16.13 -1.70 -8.26
C THR A 217 -14.89 -0.84 -8.04
N THR A 218 -15.03 0.21 -7.23
CA THR A 218 -13.95 1.13 -6.85
C THR A 218 -13.28 0.65 -5.55
N PHE A 219 -12.54 -0.45 -5.62
CA PHE A 219 -11.83 -1.05 -4.47
C PHE A 219 -10.79 -0.08 -3.89
N THR A 220 -10.51 -0.19 -2.58
CA THR A 220 -9.65 0.81 -1.90
C THR A 220 -8.20 0.82 -2.41
N TYR A 221 -7.66 -0.33 -2.82
CA TYR A 221 -6.29 -0.44 -3.33
C TYR A 221 -6.03 0.39 -4.59
N ASN A 222 -7.00 0.44 -5.52
CA ASN A 222 -6.95 1.28 -6.73
C ASN A 222 -6.97 2.79 -6.42
N GLN A 223 -7.33 3.13 -5.17
CA GLN A 223 -7.31 4.52 -4.70
C GLN A 223 -6.02 4.81 -3.95
N GLY A 224 -5.21 3.79 -3.67
CA GLY A 224 -4.08 3.80 -2.76
C GLY A 224 -2.75 3.80 -3.48
N VAL A 225 -2.56 2.81 -4.37
CA VAL A 225 -1.29 2.64 -5.09
C VAL A 225 -1.01 3.87 -5.95
N ILE A 226 -2.03 4.44 -6.59
CA ILE A 226 -1.91 5.69 -7.33
C ILE A 226 -1.43 6.88 -6.46
N LEU A 227 -1.77 6.94 -5.17
CA LEU A 227 -1.30 8.00 -4.27
C LEU A 227 0.21 7.93 -4.04
N ALA A 228 0.73 6.71 -3.83
CA ALA A 228 2.16 6.49 -3.68
C ALA A 228 2.89 6.90 -4.96
N GLY A 229 2.41 6.45 -6.12
CA GLY A 229 3.04 6.75 -7.39
C GLY A 229 3.03 8.24 -7.74
N LEU A 230 1.91 8.93 -7.53
CA LEU A 230 1.82 10.39 -7.71
C LEU A 230 2.74 11.15 -6.76
N SER A 231 2.80 10.74 -5.48
CA SER A 231 3.67 11.35 -4.48
C SER A 231 5.15 11.23 -4.88
N GLU A 232 5.58 10.04 -5.28
CA GLU A 232 6.97 9.77 -5.67
C GLU A 232 7.33 10.45 -6.99
N LEU A 233 6.39 10.51 -7.95
CA LEU A 233 6.61 11.18 -9.22
C LEU A 233 6.73 12.70 -9.02
N ALA A 234 5.86 13.28 -8.18
CA ALA A 234 5.94 14.68 -7.76
C ALA A 234 7.32 14.99 -7.16
N ARG A 235 7.79 14.14 -6.23
CA ARG A 235 9.10 14.30 -5.60
C ARG A 235 10.25 14.19 -6.60
N ALA A 236 10.21 13.19 -7.49
CA ALA A 236 11.26 12.97 -8.48
C ALA A 236 11.36 14.13 -9.49
N LYS A 237 10.23 14.76 -9.83
CA LYS A 237 10.15 15.90 -10.76
C LYS A 237 10.27 17.27 -10.10
N SER A 238 10.12 17.35 -8.78
CA SER A 238 9.87 18.62 -8.07
C SER A 238 8.64 19.36 -8.62
N ASP A 239 7.58 18.60 -8.94
CA ASP A 239 6.33 19.11 -9.51
C ASP A 239 5.18 18.97 -8.50
N GLY A 240 4.79 20.09 -7.88
CA GLY A 240 3.70 20.12 -6.91
C GLY A 240 2.30 19.89 -7.51
N GLY A 241 2.13 19.96 -8.83
CA GLY A 241 0.83 19.77 -9.48
C GLY A 241 0.28 18.35 -9.29
N LEU A 242 1.15 17.34 -9.32
CA LEU A 242 0.79 15.93 -9.15
C LEU A 242 0.22 15.62 -7.75
N ILE A 243 0.67 16.34 -6.72
CA ILE A 243 0.17 16.20 -5.35
C ILE A 243 -1.32 16.59 -5.25
N GLY A 244 -1.75 17.58 -6.03
CA GLY A 244 -3.16 17.99 -6.07
C GLY A 244 -4.09 16.84 -6.47
N HIS A 245 -3.72 16.08 -7.51
CA HIS A 245 -4.49 14.91 -7.96
C HIS A 245 -4.55 13.83 -6.88
N ALA A 246 -3.42 13.57 -6.19
CA ALA A 246 -3.39 12.61 -5.09
C ALA A 246 -4.29 13.04 -3.91
N TYR A 247 -4.31 14.34 -3.58
CA TYR A 247 -5.21 14.88 -2.56
C TYR A 247 -6.69 14.74 -2.93
N ASP A 248 -7.06 15.00 -4.17
CA ASP A 248 -8.45 14.87 -4.61
C ASP A 248 -8.96 13.42 -4.48
N ILE A 249 -8.14 12.45 -4.89
CA ILE A 249 -8.46 11.02 -4.74
C ILE A 249 -8.54 10.65 -3.26
N ALA A 250 -7.52 10.97 -2.46
CA ALA A 250 -7.49 10.66 -1.03
C ALA A 250 -8.70 11.24 -0.28
N ASN A 251 -9.02 12.52 -0.50
CA ASN A 251 -10.18 13.17 0.11
C ASN A 251 -11.50 12.53 -0.35
N THR A 252 -11.58 12.05 -1.58
CA THR A 252 -12.76 11.32 -2.08
C THR A 252 -12.93 10.00 -1.32
N VAL A 253 -11.85 9.24 -1.10
CA VAL A 253 -11.88 7.99 -0.31
C VAL A 253 -12.33 8.25 1.12
N LEU A 254 -11.74 9.24 1.79
CA LEU A 254 -12.08 9.61 3.16
C LEU A 254 -13.58 9.92 3.33
N ASN A 255 -14.23 10.42 2.28
CA ASN A 255 -15.66 10.74 2.27
C ASN A 255 -16.57 9.59 1.80
N LYS A 256 -16.12 8.75 0.86
CA LYS A 256 -16.99 7.79 0.15
C LYS A 256 -16.75 6.32 0.49
N LEU A 257 -15.54 5.94 0.92
CA LEU A 257 -15.18 4.54 1.22
C LEU A 257 -14.92 4.34 2.71
N THR A 258 -15.79 4.93 3.54
CA THR A 258 -15.72 4.79 5.00
C THR A 258 -17.06 4.43 5.61
N ASP A 259 -17.03 3.66 6.70
CA ASP A 259 -18.15 3.44 7.61
C ASP A 259 -17.79 4.07 8.97
N LYS A 260 -18.58 5.06 9.40
CA LYS A 260 -18.29 5.88 10.60
C LYS A 260 -16.88 6.50 10.60
N GLY A 261 -16.35 6.77 9.40
CA GLY A 261 -15.01 7.31 9.17
C GLY A 261 -13.88 6.31 9.41
N ILE A 262 -14.17 5.01 9.35
CA ILE A 262 -13.21 3.91 9.26
C ILE A 262 -13.24 3.36 7.84
N LEU A 263 -12.08 3.16 7.23
CA LEU A 263 -11.92 2.65 5.86
C LEU A 263 -12.61 1.28 5.71
N THR A 264 -13.40 1.14 4.65
CA THR A 264 -14.13 -0.10 4.35
C THR A 264 -14.05 -0.44 2.87
N GLU A 265 -14.02 -1.74 2.55
CA GLU A 265 -14.18 -2.18 1.16
C GLU A 265 -15.64 -2.04 0.71
N PRO A 266 -15.89 -1.70 -0.57
CA PRO A 266 -17.23 -1.62 -1.16
C PRO A 266 -17.79 -3.02 -1.49
N VAL A 267 -17.62 -3.98 -0.59
CA VAL A 267 -18.05 -5.38 -0.75
C VAL A 267 -19.08 -5.72 0.32
N ALA A 268 -20.18 -6.35 -0.09
CA ALA A 268 -21.18 -6.87 0.84
C ALA A 268 -20.71 -8.21 1.44
N GLY A 269 -20.86 -8.38 2.75
CA GLY A 269 -20.52 -9.63 3.43
C GLY A 269 -19.06 -9.72 3.90
N PRO A 270 -18.55 -10.93 4.17
CA PRO A 270 -17.15 -11.18 4.50
C PRO A 270 -16.23 -10.96 3.28
N LEU A 271 -15.03 -10.44 3.53
CA LEU A 271 -14.01 -10.29 2.49
C LEU A 271 -13.29 -11.63 2.26
N ASP A 272 -12.98 -11.93 1.01
CA ASP A 272 -12.12 -13.05 0.67
C ASP A 272 -10.63 -12.71 0.94
N ILE A 273 -9.73 -13.67 0.69
CA ILE A 273 -8.30 -13.49 0.94
C ILE A 273 -7.67 -12.36 0.10
N VAL A 274 -8.25 -12.04 -1.06
CA VAL A 274 -7.73 -11.02 -1.97
C VAL A 274 -8.18 -9.64 -1.50
N SER A 275 -9.49 -9.42 -1.40
CA SER A 275 -10.08 -8.15 -1.00
C SER A 275 -9.76 -7.75 0.44
N SER A 276 -9.43 -8.71 1.31
CA SER A 276 -8.98 -8.43 2.67
C SER A 276 -7.66 -7.64 2.75
N GLN A 277 -6.81 -7.71 1.72
CA GLN A 277 -5.52 -7.01 1.68
C GLN A 277 -5.64 -5.53 1.25
N PHE A 278 -6.71 -5.17 0.53
CA PHE A 278 -6.78 -3.94 -0.27
C PHE A 278 -6.67 -2.66 0.56
N LYS A 279 -7.36 -2.61 1.71
CA LYS A 279 -7.24 -1.49 2.65
C LYS A 279 -5.81 -1.21 3.09
N GLY A 280 -4.98 -2.26 3.19
CA GLY A 280 -3.56 -2.15 3.50
C GLY A 280 -2.79 -1.35 2.45
N ALA A 281 -3.02 -1.66 1.17
CA ALA A 281 -2.42 -0.92 0.06
C ALA A 281 -2.87 0.56 0.04
N PHE A 282 -4.14 0.84 0.37
CA PHE A 282 -4.61 2.21 0.52
C PHE A 282 -3.84 2.99 1.59
N VAL A 283 -3.74 2.44 2.81
CA VAL A 283 -3.09 3.17 3.91
C VAL A 283 -1.58 3.33 3.69
N ARG A 284 -0.92 2.39 2.99
CA ARG A 284 0.49 2.58 2.56
C ARG A 284 0.62 3.73 1.58
N GLY A 285 -0.27 3.80 0.59
CA GLY A 285 -0.33 4.91 -0.36
C GLY A 285 -0.55 6.26 0.31
N LEU A 286 -1.54 6.34 1.20
CA LEU A 286 -1.84 7.55 1.97
C LEU A 286 -0.68 7.96 2.90
N SER A 287 -0.01 6.97 3.52
CA SER A 287 1.19 7.21 4.33
C SER A 287 2.33 7.78 3.50
N THR A 288 2.64 7.20 2.34
CA THR A 288 3.67 7.73 1.41
C THR A 288 3.35 9.16 0.95
N LEU A 289 2.08 9.47 0.67
CA LEU A 289 1.66 10.83 0.31
C LEU A 289 1.85 11.80 1.48
N ASN A 290 1.38 11.42 2.68
CA ASN A 290 1.42 12.26 3.88
C ASN A 290 2.84 12.45 4.44
N GLU A 291 3.76 11.51 4.21
CA GLU A 291 5.18 11.67 4.55
C GLU A 291 5.89 12.67 3.62
N ASN A 292 5.47 12.74 2.36
CA ASN A 292 6.04 13.67 1.39
C ASN A 292 5.47 15.09 1.54
N GLU A 293 4.14 15.21 1.60
CA GLU A 293 3.42 16.48 1.76
C GLU A 293 2.32 16.31 2.83
N PRO A 294 2.60 16.66 4.10
CA PRO A 294 1.71 16.35 5.21
C PRO A 294 0.38 17.09 5.19
N GLN A 295 -0.70 16.36 5.51
CA GLN A 295 -2.03 16.88 5.82
C GLN A 295 -2.49 16.36 7.19
N GLN A 296 -2.94 17.26 8.05
CA GLN A 296 -3.43 16.86 9.37
C GLN A 296 -4.63 15.90 9.27
N SER A 297 -5.52 16.10 8.29
CA SER A 297 -6.67 15.22 8.04
C SER A 297 -6.26 13.79 7.70
N PHE A 298 -5.17 13.58 6.96
CA PHE A 298 -4.67 12.25 6.63
C PHE A 298 -4.02 11.58 7.84
N THR A 299 -3.26 12.35 8.62
CA THR A 299 -2.68 11.89 9.90
C THR A 299 -3.78 11.44 10.86
N ASP A 300 -4.84 12.25 11.00
CA ASP A 300 -5.99 11.94 11.86
C ASP A 300 -6.74 10.71 11.36
N PHE A 301 -6.89 10.57 10.04
CA PHE A 301 -7.53 9.40 9.43
C PHE A 301 -6.75 8.11 9.68
N LEU A 302 -5.43 8.11 9.45
CA LEU A 302 -4.57 6.95 9.72
C LEU A 302 -4.64 6.54 11.20
N LYS A 303 -4.49 7.50 12.12
CA LYS A 303 -4.59 7.24 13.57
C LYS A 303 -5.96 6.76 14.01
N LYS A 304 -7.03 7.27 13.40
CA LYS A 304 -8.40 6.82 13.70
C LYS A 304 -8.61 5.36 13.27
N ASN A 305 -8.12 4.97 12.10
CA ASN A 305 -8.22 3.60 11.62
C ASN A 305 -7.32 2.65 12.42
N ALA A 306 -6.10 3.05 12.76
CA ALA A 306 -5.22 2.28 13.66
C ALA A 306 -5.85 2.11 15.05
N GLY A 307 -6.49 3.14 15.58
CA GLY A 307 -7.23 3.08 16.84
C GLY A 307 -8.38 2.08 16.79
N ALA A 308 -9.15 2.08 15.69
CA ALA A 308 -10.21 1.10 15.49
C ALA A 308 -9.66 -0.33 15.39
N VAL A 309 -8.61 -0.56 14.58
CA VAL A 309 -7.92 -1.85 14.50
C VAL A 309 -7.43 -2.30 15.86
N SER A 310 -6.89 -1.41 16.70
CA SER A 310 -6.38 -1.75 18.03
C SER A 310 -7.50 -2.09 19.01
N SER A 311 -8.58 -1.30 19.02
CA SER A 311 -9.70 -1.45 19.96
C SER A 311 -10.67 -2.59 19.62
N GLU A 312 -10.83 -2.93 18.34
CA GLU A 312 -11.77 -3.97 17.94
C GLU A 312 -11.29 -5.36 18.42
N PRO A 313 -12.23 -6.23 18.87
CA PRO A 313 -11.91 -7.58 19.28
C PRO A 313 -11.16 -8.33 18.18
N LYS A 314 -9.98 -8.85 18.52
CA LYS A 314 -9.26 -9.79 17.68
C LYS A 314 -9.98 -11.13 17.69
N VAL A 315 -9.91 -11.86 16.57
CA VAL A 315 -10.54 -13.17 16.40
C VAL A 315 -9.47 -14.24 16.18
N ASP A 316 -9.87 -15.51 16.13
CA ASP A 316 -8.98 -16.64 15.81
C ASP A 316 -7.65 -16.65 16.59
N GLY A 317 -7.66 -16.21 17.85
CA GLY A 317 -6.46 -16.15 18.69
C GLY A 317 -5.50 -15.00 18.33
N GLY A 318 -6.01 -13.78 18.18
CA GLY A 318 -5.19 -12.57 18.04
C GLY A 318 -5.19 -11.93 16.66
N VAL A 319 -5.94 -12.50 15.71
CA VAL A 319 -6.00 -12.03 14.33
C VAL A 319 -6.88 -10.79 14.19
N ILE A 320 -6.42 -9.84 13.38
CA ILE A 320 -7.19 -8.63 13.02
C ILE A 320 -8.23 -9.03 11.96
N PRO A 321 -9.53 -8.80 12.20
CA PRO A 321 -10.58 -9.17 11.25
C PRO A 321 -10.59 -8.24 10.03
N ASP A 322 -11.27 -8.69 8.98
CA ASP A 322 -11.43 -7.99 7.71
C ASP A 322 -12.11 -6.60 7.83
N LYS A 323 -12.99 -6.41 8.82
CA LYS A 323 -13.72 -5.16 9.08
C LYS A 323 -13.15 -4.43 10.30
N TRP A 324 -12.49 -3.31 10.05
CA TRP A 324 -11.87 -2.49 11.11
C TRP A 324 -12.90 -1.69 11.91
N GLN A 325 -14.10 -1.51 11.37
CA GLN A 325 -15.24 -0.87 12.05
C GLN A 325 -15.98 -1.81 13.03
N GLY A 326 -15.53 -3.05 13.15
CA GLY A 326 -16.09 -4.06 14.05
C GLY A 326 -17.20 -4.92 13.45
N GLY A 327 -17.66 -5.88 14.25
CA GLY A 327 -18.80 -6.75 13.93
C GLY A 327 -18.52 -7.88 12.94
N SER A 328 -17.25 -8.15 12.61
CA SER A 328 -16.86 -9.29 11.77
C SER A 328 -16.16 -10.37 12.59
N GLY A 329 -16.52 -11.62 12.32
CA GLY A 329 -15.78 -12.80 12.76
C GLY A 329 -14.85 -13.37 11.68
N ASN A 330 -14.80 -12.73 10.50
CA ASN A 330 -14.01 -13.20 9.38
C ASN A 330 -12.58 -12.66 9.47
N SER A 331 -11.61 -13.56 9.43
CA SER A 331 -10.20 -13.21 9.43
C SER A 331 -9.37 -14.19 8.63
N ASN A 332 -8.25 -13.70 8.12
CA ASN A 332 -7.31 -14.46 7.30
C ASN A 332 -5.94 -13.75 7.32
N PRO A 333 -4.87 -14.33 6.76
CA PRO A 333 -3.55 -13.69 6.74
C PRO A 333 -3.57 -12.28 6.13
N ALA A 334 -4.37 -12.08 5.07
CA ALA A 334 -4.43 -10.81 4.36
C ALA A 334 -5.17 -9.71 5.15
N SER A 335 -6.26 -10.05 5.86
CA SER A 335 -6.95 -9.10 6.75
C SER A 335 -6.03 -8.68 7.88
N HIS A 336 -5.23 -9.61 8.39
CA HIS A 336 -4.25 -9.34 9.41
C HIS A 336 -3.14 -8.42 8.92
N ALA A 337 -2.57 -8.71 7.74
CA ALA A 337 -1.55 -7.89 7.10
C ALA A 337 -2.06 -6.46 6.84
N ALA A 338 -3.28 -6.30 6.31
CA ALA A 338 -3.89 -4.98 6.13
C ALA A 338 -4.05 -4.23 7.47
N GLY A 339 -4.37 -4.94 8.56
CA GLY A 339 -4.38 -4.37 9.90
C GLY A 339 -3.00 -3.88 10.36
N ILE A 340 -1.93 -4.64 10.08
CA ILE A 340 -0.55 -4.23 10.36
C ILE A 340 -0.19 -2.98 9.57
N ASP A 341 -0.58 -2.90 8.29
CA ASP A 341 -0.31 -1.73 7.45
C ASP A 341 -0.78 -0.42 8.08
N VAL A 342 -2.00 -0.39 8.64
CA VAL A 342 -2.52 0.85 9.23
C VAL A 342 -1.89 1.17 10.59
N LEU A 343 -1.53 0.14 11.37
CA LEU A 343 -0.77 0.34 12.61
C LEU A 343 0.60 0.96 12.29
N VAL A 344 1.31 0.43 11.30
CA VAL A 344 2.62 0.94 10.85
C VAL A 344 2.50 2.34 10.24
N ALA A 345 1.43 2.62 9.50
CA ALA A 345 1.19 3.95 8.91
C ALA A 345 0.86 5.03 9.97
N ALA A 346 0.45 4.63 11.17
CA ALA A 346 0.10 5.54 12.27
C ALA A 346 1.25 5.81 13.26
N VAL A 347 2.39 5.12 13.08
CA VAL A 347 3.69 5.38 13.74
C VAL A 347 4.43 6.49 12.99
#